data_AF-A0A344TNM3-F1
#
_entry.id   AF-A0A344TNM3-F1
#
_cell.length_a   1.000
_cell.length_b   1.000
_cell.length_c   1.000
_cell.angle_alpha   90.00
_cell.angle_beta   90.00
_cell.angle_gamma   90.00
#
_symmetry.space_group_name_H-M   'P 1'
#
loop_
_entity.id
_entity.type
_entity.pdbx_description
1 polymer ?
#
loop_
_entity_poly.entity_id
_entity_poly.type
_entity_poly.pdbx_seq_one_letter_code
_entity_poly.pdbx_strand_id
1 'polypeptide(L)'
;MKYNLIFLFFLSLVQVSCKEPVSYSQNAQKDKSTREGAEIDLLTYSIPPRDGHPVSVGTLSELRDKGIPVMEEDIEKAKKQKSWEQMDSLFQANYHSFNDGESKFVFEEHLAQIILKDFGLLLKSDQKSLERIAFYTEILLKNKGVHSGHIYLGINQLKSYWSKDKIKEYAQITYDRTLAEVSRMEEPITQIKQRFSDNTKGLPPQELARAEKVVGKMIKTHEENVYFLKKLKTLIEE
;
A
#
# COMPACT_ATOMS: atom_id res chain seq x y z
N MET A 1 -45.37 28.11 -44.57
CA MET A 1 -44.14 27.29 -44.64
C MET A 1 -44.04 26.55 -43.31
N LYS A 2 -44.28 25.23 -43.24
CA LYS A 2 -43.37 24.11 -43.63
C LYS A 2 -42.14 24.10 -42.68
N TYR A 3 -41.84 23.13 -41.81
CA TYR A 3 -42.10 21.68 -41.77
C TYR A 3 -42.12 21.08 -40.33
N ASN A 4 -42.82 19.96 -40.20
CA ASN A 4 -42.83 18.97 -39.10
C ASN A 4 -41.51 18.19 -38.93
N LEU A 5 -41.31 17.58 -37.75
CA LEU A 5 -40.97 16.16 -37.46
C LEU A 5 -40.52 16.09 -35.98
N ILE A 6 -41.25 15.58 -34.98
CA ILE A 6 -41.64 14.18 -34.69
C ILE A 6 -40.57 13.15 -35.13
N PHE A 7 -39.84 12.60 -34.16
CA PHE A 7 -39.37 11.21 -34.14
C PHE A 7 -38.96 10.86 -32.69
N LEU A 8 -39.90 10.28 -31.92
CA LEU A 8 -39.88 8.87 -31.46
C LEU A 8 -38.92 8.65 -30.27
N PHE A 9 -39.38 8.42 -29.03
CA PHE A 9 -40.38 7.42 -28.60
C PHE A 9 -40.08 6.02 -29.16
N PHE A 10 -38.88 5.53 -28.88
CA PHE A 10 -38.60 4.09 -28.82
C PHE A 10 -37.54 3.88 -27.73
N LEU A 11 -37.97 3.29 -26.61
CA LEU A 11 -37.27 2.26 -25.83
C LEU A 11 -37.99 2.06 -24.47
N SER A 12 -39.31 1.90 -24.53
CA SER A 12 -40.00 0.97 -23.65
C SER A 12 -40.38 -0.24 -24.50
N LEU A 13 -40.12 -1.45 -24.00
CA LEU A 13 -40.44 -2.77 -24.56
C LEU A 13 -39.35 -3.45 -25.39
N VAL A 14 -38.38 -4.04 -24.68
CA VAL A 14 -38.07 -5.45 -24.93
C VAL A 14 -38.34 -6.19 -23.62
N GLN A 15 -39.46 -6.90 -23.56
CA GLN A 15 -39.66 -7.98 -22.60
C GLN A 15 -38.80 -9.16 -23.04
N VAL A 16 -37.98 -9.71 -22.14
CA VAL A 16 -37.61 -11.12 -22.18
C VAL A 16 -37.81 -11.72 -20.80
N SER A 17 -38.71 -12.72 -20.81
CA SER A 17 -39.10 -13.77 -19.88
C SER A 17 -38.27 -14.05 -18.61
N CYS A 18 -38.98 -14.30 -17.51
CA CYS A 18 -38.52 -14.93 -16.27
C CYS A 18 -37.85 -16.30 -16.48
N LYS A 19 -36.73 -16.56 -15.78
CA LYS A 19 -36.52 -17.61 -14.75
C LYS A 19 -35.03 -17.84 -14.49
N GLU A 20 -34.62 -17.56 -13.25
CA GLU A 20 -33.76 -18.37 -12.35
C GLU A 20 -33.03 -17.43 -11.38
N PRO A 21 -33.20 -17.57 -10.05
CA PRO A 21 -32.29 -16.95 -9.12
C PRO A 21 -30.99 -17.75 -9.17
N VAL A 22 -30.02 -17.29 -9.96
CA VAL A 22 -28.65 -17.76 -9.83
C VAL A 22 -28.15 -17.28 -8.47
N SER A 23 -28.10 -18.19 -7.49
CA SER A 23 -27.47 -17.94 -6.22
C SER A 23 -25.97 -17.82 -6.45
N TYR A 24 -25.48 -16.61 -6.76
CA TYR A 24 -24.06 -16.32 -6.64
C TYR A 24 -23.71 -16.37 -5.15
N SER A 25 -22.79 -17.27 -4.83
CA SER A 25 -22.21 -17.48 -3.51
C SER A 25 -21.55 -16.19 -3.00
N GLN A 26 -22.33 -15.35 -2.30
CA GLN A 26 -21.83 -14.15 -1.63
C GLN A 26 -20.83 -14.46 -0.50
N ASN A 27 -20.64 -15.72 -0.14
CA ASN A 27 -19.73 -16.12 0.93
C ASN A 27 -18.26 -16.15 0.47
N ALA A 28 -17.96 -16.50 -0.79
CA ALA A 28 -16.56 -16.62 -1.23
C ALA A 28 -15.87 -15.26 -1.45
N GLN A 29 -16.62 -14.24 -1.87
CA GLN A 29 -16.07 -12.90 -2.14
C GLN A 29 -15.90 -12.09 -0.84
N LYS A 30 -16.75 -12.34 0.16
CA LYS A 30 -16.68 -11.71 1.49
C LYS A 30 -15.50 -12.24 2.32
N ASP A 31 -15.20 -13.54 2.20
CA ASP A 31 -14.05 -14.15 2.89
C ASP A 31 -12.71 -13.71 2.29
N LYS A 32 -12.63 -13.58 0.95
CA LYS A 32 -11.43 -13.08 0.26
C LYS A 32 -11.12 -11.62 0.62
N SER A 33 -12.13 -10.74 0.63
CA SER A 33 -11.92 -9.34 1.03
C SER A 33 -11.54 -9.19 2.51
N THR A 34 -12.04 -10.09 3.38
CA THR A 34 -11.70 -10.08 4.81
C THR A 34 -10.25 -10.50 5.04
N ARG A 35 -9.78 -11.52 4.30
CA ARG A 35 -8.38 -11.96 4.35
C ARG A 35 -7.41 -10.93 3.77
N GLU A 36 -7.75 -10.35 2.62
CA GLU A 36 -6.94 -9.29 2.00
C GLU A 36 -6.90 -8.03 2.86
N GLY A 37 -8.03 -7.66 3.50
CA GLY A 37 -8.06 -6.61 4.50
C GLY A 37 -7.15 -6.88 5.70
N ALA A 38 -7.14 -8.11 6.22
CA ALA A 38 -6.26 -8.49 7.32
C ALA A 38 -4.76 -8.47 6.93
N GLU A 39 -4.41 -8.78 5.67
CA GLU A 39 -3.04 -8.65 5.19
C GLU A 39 -2.61 -7.17 5.02
N ILE A 40 -3.54 -6.28 4.67
CA ILE A 40 -3.31 -4.82 4.64
C ILE A 40 -2.99 -4.27 6.03
N ASP A 41 -3.62 -4.78 7.09
CA ASP A 41 -3.37 -4.34 8.48
C ASP A 41 -1.95 -4.68 8.98
N LEU A 42 -1.29 -5.65 8.34
CA LEU A 42 0.09 -6.02 8.64
C LEU A 42 1.09 -4.97 8.15
N LEU A 43 0.73 -4.17 7.13
CA LEU A 43 1.66 -3.27 6.45
C LEU A 43 2.21 -2.18 7.37
N THR A 44 3.53 -2.13 7.52
CA THR A 44 4.22 -1.08 8.26
C THR A 44 4.66 0.04 7.34
N TYR A 45 4.54 1.27 7.84
CA TYR A 45 4.94 2.47 7.12
C TYR A 45 6.39 2.85 7.49
N SER A 46 7.24 3.03 6.47
CA SER A 46 8.62 3.50 6.63
C SER A 46 9.15 4.18 5.37
N ILE A 47 9.95 5.24 5.49
CA ILE A 47 10.64 5.84 4.35
C ILE A 47 12.08 5.31 4.32
N PRO A 48 12.50 4.63 3.26
CA PRO A 48 13.86 4.10 3.17
C PRO A 48 14.89 5.24 3.08
N PRO A 49 16.14 5.01 3.52
CA PRO A 49 17.25 5.93 3.27
C PRO A 49 17.43 6.17 1.78
N ARG A 50 17.75 7.40 1.40
CA ARG A 50 18.12 7.75 0.02
C ARG A 50 19.64 7.77 -0.11
N ASP A 51 20.18 7.00 -1.04
CA ASP A 51 21.63 6.90 -1.28
C ASP A 51 22.43 6.57 0.00
N GLY A 52 21.85 5.78 0.91
CA GLY A 52 22.45 5.39 2.18
C GLY A 52 22.30 6.42 3.31
N HIS A 53 21.64 7.55 3.06
CA HIS A 53 21.44 8.60 4.05
C HIS A 53 19.97 8.68 4.52
N PRO A 54 19.71 8.88 5.82
CA PRO A 54 18.37 9.18 6.30
C PRO A 54 17.82 10.44 5.63
N VAL A 55 16.52 10.42 5.36
CA VAL A 55 15.80 11.57 4.81
C VAL A 55 15.83 12.75 5.78
N SER A 56 16.01 13.95 5.25
CA SER A 56 16.06 15.17 6.06
C SER A 56 14.72 15.51 6.72
N VAL A 57 14.77 16.03 7.96
CA VAL A 57 13.58 16.53 8.67
C VAL A 57 12.94 17.71 7.94
N GLY A 58 13.75 18.54 7.27
CA GLY A 58 13.28 19.67 6.47
C GLY A 58 12.34 19.21 5.35
N THR A 59 12.72 18.14 4.64
CA THR A 59 11.92 17.54 3.58
C THR A 59 10.57 17.05 4.10
N LEU A 60 10.54 16.37 5.25
CA LEU A 60 9.27 15.93 5.86
C LEU A 60 8.37 17.10 6.26
N SER A 61 8.95 18.21 6.72
CA SER A 61 8.18 19.42 7.05
C SER A 61 7.58 20.06 5.80
N GLU A 62 8.32 20.16 4.70
CA GLU A 62 7.81 20.76 3.46
C GLU A 62 6.60 20.00 2.92
N LEU A 63 6.64 18.66 2.94
CA LEU A 63 5.50 17.82 2.51
C LEU A 63 4.26 18.08 3.38
N ARG A 64 4.44 18.19 4.70
CA ARG A 64 3.36 18.52 5.63
C ARG A 64 2.73 19.87 5.31
N ASP A 65 3.56 20.88 5.03
CA ASP A 65 3.09 22.24 4.76
C ASP A 65 2.28 22.32 3.44
N LYS A 66 2.53 21.40 2.51
CA LYS A 66 1.73 21.20 1.28
C LYS A 66 0.47 20.34 1.51
N GLY A 67 0.13 20.03 2.76
CA GLY A 67 -1.07 19.28 3.13
C GLY A 67 -0.99 17.78 2.87
N ILE A 68 0.22 17.24 2.67
CA ILE A 68 0.45 15.81 2.49
C ILE A 68 0.61 15.18 3.88
N PRO A 69 -0.22 14.19 4.25
CA PRO A 69 -0.24 13.68 5.61
C PRO A 69 0.99 12.80 5.86
N VAL A 70 2.05 13.35 6.45
CA VAL A 70 3.36 12.68 6.66
C VAL A 70 3.43 11.77 7.88
N MET A 71 2.54 11.96 8.86
CA MET A 71 2.50 11.16 10.08
C MET A 71 1.33 10.19 10.05
N GLU A 72 1.48 9.04 10.72
CA GLU A 72 0.41 8.03 10.87
C GLU A 72 -0.89 8.63 11.42
N GLU A 73 -0.80 9.53 12.38
CA GLU A 73 -1.97 10.24 12.94
C GLU A 73 -2.66 11.16 11.91
N ASP A 74 -1.89 11.79 11.03
CA ASP A 74 -2.41 12.65 9.96
C ASP A 74 -3.06 11.81 8.87
N ILE A 75 -2.49 10.64 8.58
CA ILE A 75 -3.05 9.64 7.65
C ILE A 75 -4.40 9.15 8.18
N GLU A 76 -4.47 8.77 9.46
CA GLU A 76 -5.72 8.31 10.10
C GLU A 76 -6.82 9.38 10.11
N LYS A 77 -6.45 10.66 10.27
CA LYS A 77 -7.39 11.77 10.10
C LYS A 77 -7.81 11.93 8.64
N ALA A 78 -6.87 11.87 7.70
CA ALA A 78 -7.12 12.04 6.28
C ALA A 78 -8.02 10.93 5.71
N LYS A 79 -7.85 9.68 6.14
CA LYS A 79 -8.70 8.53 5.74
C LYS A 79 -10.18 8.73 6.06
N LYS A 80 -10.48 9.44 7.15
CA LYS A 80 -11.87 9.75 7.53
C LYS A 80 -12.51 10.82 6.65
N GLN A 81 -11.71 11.56 5.89
CA GLN A 81 -12.13 12.77 5.17
C GLN A 81 -11.95 12.69 3.66
N LYS A 82 -11.08 11.81 3.16
CA LYS A 82 -10.69 11.75 1.75
C LYS A 82 -10.79 10.33 1.19
N SER A 83 -11.11 10.22 -0.10
CA SER A 83 -10.99 8.98 -0.88
C SER A 83 -9.56 8.83 -1.45
N TRP A 84 -9.21 7.63 -1.93
CA TRP A 84 -7.92 7.42 -2.59
C TRP A 84 -7.79 8.31 -3.83
N GLU A 85 -8.88 8.56 -4.57
CA GLU A 85 -8.88 9.42 -5.76
C GLU A 85 -8.58 10.87 -5.41
N GLN A 86 -9.07 11.34 -4.26
CA GLN A 86 -8.78 12.69 -3.77
C GLN A 86 -7.32 12.80 -3.34
N MET A 87 -6.75 11.74 -2.77
CA MET A 87 -5.32 11.67 -2.44
C MET A 87 -4.43 11.58 -3.69
N ASP A 88 -4.81 10.79 -4.70
CA ASP A 88 -4.14 10.77 -6.02
C ASP A 88 -4.22 12.15 -6.68
N SER A 89 -5.37 12.83 -6.62
CA SER A 89 -5.51 14.18 -7.18
C SER A 89 -4.57 15.18 -6.51
N LEU A 90 -4.42 15.10 -5.18
CA LEU A 90 -3.43 15.89 -4.43
C LEU A 90 -2.00 15.54 -4.83
N PHE A 91 -1.71 14.26 -5.09
CA PHE A 91 -0.43 13.81 -5.61
C PHE A 91 -0.10 14.48 -6.94
N GLN A 92 -0.99 14.34 -7.93
CA GLN A 92 -0.77 14.87 -9.28
C GLN A 92 -0.62 16.40 -9.28
N ALA A 93 -1.41 17.10 -8.47
CA ALA A 93 -1.35 18.55 -8.36
C ALA A 93 -0.01 19.07 -7.80
N ASN A 94 0.60 18.32 -6.87
CA ASN A 94 1.84 18.74 -6.20
C ASN A 94 3.11 18.12 -6.80
N TYR A 95 3.00 17.09 -7.63
CA TYR A 95 4.16 16.33 -8.14
C TYR A 95 5.17 17.22 -8.87
N HIS A 96 4.70 18.19 -9.66
CA HIS A 96 5.55 19.13 -10.39
C HIS A 96 6.17 20.22 -9.51
N SER A 97 5.71 20.37 -8.26
CA SER A 97 6.22 21.39 -7.33
C SER A 97 7.50 20.97 -6.61
N PHE A 98 7.91 19.70 -6.71
CA PHE A 98 9.12 19.16 -6.09
C PHE A 98 10.25 19.12 -7.09
N ASN A 99 11.12 20.13 -7.02
CA ASN A 99 12.25 20.30 -7.94
C ASN A 99 13.54 19.65 -7.43
N ASP A 100 13.68 19.47 -6.13
CA ASP A 100 14.80 18.75 -5.55
C ASP A 100 14.50 17.23 -5.52
N GLY A 101 15.55 16.44 -5.75
CA GLY A 101 15.39 14.99 -5.86
C GLY A 101 15.02 14.31 -4.55
N GLU A 102 15.29 14.92 -3.39
CA GLU A 102 15.04 14.29 -2.09
C GLU A 102 13.56 14.42 -1.76
N SER A 103 13.02 15.63 -1.80
CA SER A 103 11.59 15.86 -1.60
C SER A 103 10.74 15.08 -2.58
N LYS A 104 11.16 14.98 -3.84
CA LYS A 104 10.46 14.16 -4.82
C LYS A 104 10.48 12.67 -4.46
N PHE A 105 11.62 12.13 -4.04
CA PHE A 105 11.74 10.74 -3.59
C PHE A 105 10.85 10.47 -2.37
N VAL A 106 10.93 11.32 -1.35
CA VAL A 106 10.15 11.18 -0.12
C VAL A 106 8.67 11.27 -0.42
N PHE A 107 8.26 12.21 -1.28
CA PHE A 107 6.89 12.36 -1.72
C PHE A 107 6.35 11.12 -2.45
N GLU A 108 7.13 10.59 -3.39
CA GLU A 108 6.81 9.36 -4.13
C GLU A 108 6.62 8.17 -3.18
N GLU A 109 7.58 7.89 -2.29
CA GLU A 109 7.50 6.75 -1.37
C GLU A 109 6.37 6.87 -0.37
N HIS A 110 6.19 8.08 0.13
CA HIS A 110 5.19 8.34 1.13
C HIS A 110 3.79 8.09 0.60
N LEU A 111 3.49 8.63 -0.58
CA LEU A 111 2.16 8.48 -1.16
C LEU A 111 1.88 7.10 -1.72
N ALA A 112 2.87 6.44 -2.30
CA ALA A 112 2.70 5.07 -2.75
C ALA A 112 2.33 4.13 -1.58
N GLN A 113 3.03 4.25 -0.45
CA GLN A 113 2.69 3.48 0.76
C GLN A 113 1.29 3.84 1.28
N ILE A 114 0.99 5.14 1.43
CA ILE A 114 -0.31 5.59 1.92
C ILE A 114 -1.45 5.08 1.04
N ILE A 115 -1.38 5.27 -0.27
CA ILE A 115 -2.50 4.96 -1.15
C ILE A 115 -2.73 3.46 -1.24
N LEU A 116 -1.65 2.67 -1.34
CA LEU A 116 -1.75 1.21 -1.38
C LEU A 116 -2.25 0.65 -0.04
N LYS A 117 -1.80 1.17 1.10
CA LYS A 117 -2.18 0.67 2.42
C LYS A 117 -3.54 1.17 2.90
N ASP A 118 -3.74 2.48 2.89
CA ASP A 118 -4.70 3.12 3.80
C ASP A 118 -6.04 3.45 3.15
N PHE A 119 -6.12 3.53 1.83
CA PHE A 119 -7.35 3.96 1.16
C PHE A 119 -8.13 2.84 0.45
N GLY A 120 -7.82 1.57 0.75
CA GLY A 120 -8.58 0.43 0.22
C GLY A 120 -8.51 0.28 -1.30
N LEU A 121 -7.58 0.97 -1.97
CA LEU A 121 -7.36 0.88 -3.42
C LEU A 121 -7.04 -0.57 -3.82
N LEU A 122 -6.25 -1.28 -3.02
CA LEU A 122 -5.89 -2.70 -3.25
C LEU A 122 -7.09 -3.64 -3.30
N LEU A 123 -8.25 -3.25 -2.76
CA LEU A 123 -9.49 -4.04 -2.78
C LEU A 123 -10.32 -3.83 -4.06
N LYS A 124 -9.87 -2.95 -4.96
CA LYS A 124 -10.56 -2.60 -6.21
C LYS A 124 -9.95 -3.33 -7.40
N SER A 125 -10.79 -3.70 -8.37
CA SER A 125 -10.38 -4.46 -9.56
C SER A 125 -10.83 -3.83 -10.88
N ASP A 126 -11.37 -2.61 -10.85
CA ASP A 126 -11.68 -1.86 -12.07
C ASP A 126 -10.40 -1.33 -12.74
N GLN A 127 -10.47 -1.08 -14.05
CA GLN A 127 -9.33 -0.68 -14.87
C GLN A 127 -8.57 0.53 -14.30
N LYS A 128 -9.29 1.57 -13.88
CA LYS A 128 -8.69 2.80 -13.34
C LYS A 128 -7.94 2.51 -12.04
N SER A 129 -8.52 1.69 -11.17
CA SER A 129 -7.85 1.25 -9.94
C SER A 129 -6.59 0.42 -10.24
N LEU A 130 -6.65 -0.53 -11.18
CA LEU A 130 -5.49 -1.35 -11.55
C LEU A 130 -4.35 -0.53 -12.12
N GLU A 131 -4.63 0.46 -12.97
CA GLU A 131 -3.64 1.41 -13.49
C GLU A 131 -2.92 2.16 -12.35
N ARG A 132 -3.67 2.54 -11.31
CA ARG A 132 -3.11 3.26 -10.16
C ARG A 132 -2.33 2.35 -9.23
N ILE A 133 -2.79 1.12 -9.01
CA ILE A 133 -2.03 0.11 -8.27
C ILE A 133 -0.70 -0.17 -8.99
N ALA A 134 -0.73 -0.33 -10.31
CA ALA A 134 0.47 -0.51 -11.13
C ALA A 134 1.46 0.65 -10.96
N PHE A 135 0.96 1.89 -11.09
CA PHE A 135 1.76 3.10 -10.95
C PHE A 135 2.45 3.20 -9.56
N TYR A 136 1.70 3.04 -8.46
CA TYR A 136 2.28 3.14 -7.12
C TYR A 136 3.18 1.96 -6.77
N THR A 137 2.89 0.77 -7.29
CA THR A 137 3.77 -0.40 -7.12
C THR A 137 5.12 -0.18 -7.82
N GLU A 138 5.11 0.39 -9.03
CA GLU A 138 6.33 0.72 -9.76
C GLU A 138 7.17 1.80 -9.07
N ILE A 139 6.52 2.78 -8.41
CA ILE A 139 7.22 3.77 -7.58
C ILE A 139 8.04 3.07 -6.47
N LEU A 140 7.40 2.21 -5.66
CA LEU A 140 8.07 1.51 -4.56
C LEU A 140 9.21 0.62 -5.08
N LEU A 141 9.02 -0.02 -6.23
CA LEU A 141 10.05 -0.85 -6.86
C LEU A 141 11.26 -0.02 -7.33
N LYS A 142 11.00 1.12 -7.98
CA LYS A 142 12.00 2.07 -8.48
C LYS A 142 12.84 2.65 -7.34
N ASN A 143 12.20 3.00 -6.23
CA ASN A 143 12.83 3.67 -5.10
C ASN A 143 13.60 2.71 -4.18
N LYS A 144 13.54 1.41 -4.46
CA LYS A 144 14.38 0.36 -3.85
C LYS A 144 14.18 0.16 -2.34
N GLY A 145 13.08 0.64 -1.79
CA GLY A 145 12.69 0.34 -0.42
C GLY A 145 12.32 -1.13 -0.20
N VAL A 146 12.36 -1.56 1.07
CA VAL A 146 11.90 -2.90 1.48
C VAL A 146 10.42 -2.79 1.88
N HIS A 147 9.56 -2.82 0.87
CA HIS A 147 8.10 -2.70 1.01
C HIS A 147 7.40 -4.02 0.68
N SER A 148 7.87 -5.10 1.29
CA SER A 148 7.51 -6.48 0.93
C SER A 148 5.99 -6.70 0.83
N GLY A 149 5.24 -6.26 1.83
CA GLY A 149 3.78 -6.40 1.85
C GLY A 149 3.05 -5.54 0.82
N HIS A 150 3.41 -4.26 0.71
CA HIS A 150 2.78 -3.35 -0.26
C HIS A 150 2.98 -3.84 -1.69
N ILE A 151 4.22 -4.23 -2.02
CA ILE A 151 4.57 -4.69 -3.36
C ILE A 151 3.93 -6.07 -3.62
N TYR A 152 3.95 -7.00 -2.66
CA TYR A 152 3.27 -8.29 -2.83
C TYR A 152 1.79 -8.12 -3.13
N LEU A 153 1.07 -7.32 -2.34
CA LEU A 153 -0.37 -7.13 -2.52
C LEU A 153 -0.66 -6.42 -3.84
N GLY A 154 0.15 -5.42 -4.21
CA GLY A 154 0.08 -4.77 -5.52
C GLY A 154 0.26 -5.74 -6.68
N ILE A 155 1.35 -6.52 -6.68
CA ILE A 155 1.62 -7.55 -7.68
C ILE A 155 0.49 -8.58 -7.74
N ASN A 156 0.01 -9.05 -6.59
CA ASN A 156 -1.06 -10.04 -6.53
C ASN A 156 -2.37 -9.51 -7.16
N GLN A 157 -2.68 -8.23 -6.94
CA GLN A 157 -3.84 -7.59 -7.54
C GLN A 157 -3.68 -7.35 -9.05
N LEU A 158 -2.43 -7.22 -9.53
CA LEU A 158 -2.10 -6.97 -10.93
C LEU A 158 -1.96 -8.24 -11.79
N LYS A 159 -2.22 -9.44 -11.25
CA LYS A 159 -2.09 -10.72 -12.00
C LYS A 159 -2.91 -10.80 -13.28
N SER A 160 -4.04 -10.09 -13.36
CA SER A 160 -4.89 -10.02 -14.56
C SER A 160 -4.57 -8.83 -15.46
N TYR A 161 -3.65 -7.96 -15.04
CA TYR A 161 -3.31 -6.70 -15.72
C TYR A 161 -1.90 -6.73 -16.33
N TRP A 162 -0.91 -7.22 -15.58
CA TRP A 162 0.46 -7.40 -16.06
C TRP A 162 0.69 -8.78 -16.66
N SER A 163 1.71 -8.89 -17.51
CA SER A 163 2.17 -10.18 -18.01
C SER A 163 2.75 -11.03 -16.88
N LYS A 164 2.66 -12.35 -17.02
CA LYS A 164 3.23 -13.29 -16.03
C LYS A 164 4.73 -13.05 -15.80
N ASP A 165 5.48 -12.77 -16.86
CA ASP A 165 6.92 -12.51 -16.76
C ASP A 165 7.22 -11.27 -15.90
N LYS A 166 6.44 -10.20 -16.07
CA LYS A 166 6.57 -8.99 -15.25
C LYS A 166 6.22 -9.26 -13.79
N ILE A 167 5.18 -10.05 -13.52
CA ILE A 167 4.80 -10.48 -12.17
C ILE A 167 5.96 -11.23 -11.51
N LYS A 168 6.58 -12.18 -12.21
CA LYS A 168 7.72 -12.96 -11.70
C LYS A 168 8.95 -12.09 -11.46
N GLU A 169 9.31 -11.24 -12.41
CA GLU A 169 10.45 -10.33 -12.30
C GLU A 169 10.31 -9.45 -11.05
N TYR A 170 9.16 -8.82 -10.87
CA TYR A 170 8.94 -7.89 -9.76
C TYR A 170 8.82 -8.62 -8.42
N ALA A 171 8.22 -9.82 -8.41
CA ALA A 171 8.20 -10.67 -7.22
C ALA A 171 9.62 -11.10 -6.82
N GLN A 172 10.47 -11.48 -7.78
CA GLN A 172 11.86 -11.87 -7.54
C GLN A 172 12.69 -10.69 -6.99
N ILE A 173 12.62 -9.52 -7.63
CA ILE A 173 13.31 -8.31 -7.16
C ILE A 173 12.93 -8.00 -5.71
N THR A 174 11.63 -8.09 -5.39
CA THR A 174 11.12 -7.81 -4.04
C THR A 174 11.54 -8.89 -3.04
N TYR A 175 11.52 -10.16 -3.46
CA TYR A 175 11.97 -11.29 -2.66
C TYR A 175 13.43 -11.13 -2.25
N ASP A 176 14.32 -10.83 -3.21
CA ASP A 176 15.77 -10.71 -2.94
C ASP A 176 16.06 -9.58 -1.94
N ARG A 177 15.41 -8.42 -2.12
CA ARG A 177 15.51 -7.28 -1.19
C ARG A 177 15.01 -7.64 0.21
N THR A 178 13.87 -8.32 0.28
CA THR A 178 13.24 -8.72 1.54
C THR A 178 14.10 -9.77 2.27
N LEU A 179 14.66 -10.73 1.54
CA LEU A 179 15.53 -11.77 2.09
C LEU A 179 16.81 -11.17 2.70
N ALA A 180 17.42 -10.22 1.98
CA ALA A 180 18.59 -9.50 2.49
C ALA A 180 18.27 -8.75 3.79
N GLU A 181 17.13 -8.06 3.84
CA GLU A 181 16.70 -7.30 5.02
C GLU A 181 16.35 -8.21 6.22
N VAL A 182 15.63 -9.31 5.99
CA VAL A 182 15.32 -10.29 7.04
C VAL A 182 16.62 -10.84 7.63
N SER A 183 17.55 -11.26 6.76
CA SER A 183 18.85 -11.81 7.19
C SER A 183 19.66 -10.79 7.99
N ARG A 184 19.63 -9.52 7.58
CA ARG A 184 20.31 -8.41 8.26
C ARG A 184 19.72 -8.11 9.66
N MET A 185 18.41 -8.31 9.82
CA MET A 185 17.67 -7.94 11.04
C MET A 185 17.44 -9.08 12.02
N GLU A 186 17.66 -10.35 11.62
CA GLU A 186 17.37 -11.55 12.41
C GLU A 186 18.02 -11.53 13.81
N GLU A 187 19.35 -11.36 13.86
CA GLU A 187 20.10 -11.33 15.11
C GLU A 187 19.74 -10.09 15.96
N PRO A 188 19.75 -8.86 15.43
CA PRO A 188 19.30 -7.68 16.17
C PRO A 188 17.91 -7.85 16.81
N ILE A 189 16.93 -8.36 16.06
CA ILE A 189 15.56 -8.57 16.56
C ILE A 189 15.53 -9.63 17.66
N THR A 190 16.30 -10.72 17.52
CA THR A 190 16.41 -11.74 18.56
C THR A 190 16.97 -11.17 19.86
N GLN A 191 18.05 -10.39 19.77
CA GLN A 191 18.64 -9.74 20.95
C GLN A 191 17.69 -8.72 21.60
N ILE A 192 16.96 -7.94 20.79
CA ILE A 192 15.94 -7.00 21.27
C ILE A 192 14.85 -7.75 22.04
N LYS A 193 14.29 -8.83 21.48
CA LYS A 193 13.25 -9.64 22.12
C LYS A 193 13.71 -10.20 23.48
N GLN A 194 14.95 -10.66 23.58
CA GLN A 194 15.51 -11.20 24.83
C GLN A 194 15.75 -10.13 25.89
N ARG A 195 16.28 -8.97 25.50
CA ARG A 195 16.71 -7.93 26.46
C ARG A 195 15.63 -6.92 26.81
N PHE A 196 14.52 -6.85 26.07
CA PHE A 196 13.50 -5.82 26.26
C PHE A 196 12.92 -5.82 27.67
N SER A 197 12.55 -6.98 28.20
CA SER A 197 11.96 -7.10 29.55
C SER A 197 12.91 -6.62 30.64
N ASP A 198 14.20 -6.94 30.52
CA ASP A 198 15.21 -6.56 31.51
C ASP A 198 15.52 -5.05 31.43
N ASN A 199 15.63 -4.51 30.21
CA ASN A 199 15.98 -3.11 29.97
C ASN A 199 14.84 -2.13 30.26
N THR A 200 13.60 -2.62 30.31
CA THR A 200 12.41 -1.80 30.59
C THR A 200 11.93 -1.90 32.04
N LYS A 201 12.60 -2.72 32.85
CA LYS A 201 12.27 -2.91 34.26
C LYS A 201 12.45 -1.60 35.04
N GLY A 202 11.36 -1.14 35.66
CA GLY A 202 11.38 0.08 36.48
C GLY A 202 11.25 1.38 35.70
N LEU A 203 11.04 1.34 34.38
CA LEU A 203 10.73 2.55 33.62
C LEU A 203 9.37 3.14 34.07
N PRO A 204 9.24 4.48 34.10
CA PRO A 204 7.94 5.12 34.25
C PRO A 204 6.98 4.69 33.14
N PRO A 205 5.66 4.64 33.39
CA PRO A 205 4.67 4.15 32.41
C PRO A 205 4.73 4.81 31.03
N GLN A 206 5.03 6.12 30.97
CA GLN A 206 5.14 6.85 29.70
C GLN A 206 6.39 6.45 28.89
N GLU A 207 7.50 6.17 29.56
CA GLU A 207 8.73 5.73 28.90
C GLU A 207 8.65 4.28 28.45
N LEU A 208 8.01 3.43 29.27
CA LEU A 208 7.69 2.05 28.90
C LEU A 208 6.83 2.02 27.63
N ALA A 209 5.73 2.78 27.59
CA ALA A 209 4.85 2.83 26.41
C ALA A 209 5.57 3.33 25.14
N ARG A 210 6.52 4.26 25.27
CA ARG A 210 7.34 4.72 24.13
C ARG A 210 8.30 3.63 23.67
N ALA A 211 8.98 2.95 24.61
CA ALA A 211 9.89 1.85 24.31
C ALA A 211 9.14 0.69 23.63
N GLU A 212 7.96 0.32 24.13
CA GLU A 212 7.07 -0.69 23.56
C GLU A 212 6.62 -0.30 22.15
N LYS A 213 6.28 0.97 21.91
CA LYS A 213 5.90 1.44 20.57
C LYS A 213 7.05 1.31 19.57
N VAL A 214 8.26 1.72 19.94
CA VAL A 214 9.43 1.68 19.04
C VAL A 214 9.87 0.24 18.78
N VAL A 215 10.05 -0.56 19.84
CA VAL A 215 10.48 -1.95 19.73
C VAL A 215 9.42 -2.81 19.05
N GLY A 216 8.15 -2.60 19.42
CA GLY A 216 7.01 -3.25 18.77
C GLY A 216 6.96 -2.97 17.27
N LYS A 217 7.24 -1.73 16.84
CA LYS A 217 7.32 -1.40 15.40
C LYS A 217 8.44 -2.17 14.70
N MET A 218 9.65 -2.22 15.28
CA MET A 218 10.78 -2.95 14.70
C MET A 218 10.49 -4.45 14.55
N ILE A 219 9.92 -5.05 15.60
CA ILE A 219 9.53 -6.46 15.60
C ILE A 219 8.44 -6.70 14.55
N LYS A 220 7.40 -5.86 14.51
CA LYS A 220 6.30 -5.95 13.54
C LYS A 220 6.82 -5.88 12.10
N THR A 221 7.68 -4.92 11.77
CA THR A 221 8.25 -4.79 10.42
C THR A 221 9.08 -6.01 10.03
N HIS A 222 9.86 -6.58 10.96
CA HIS A 222 10.59 -7.81 10.68
C HIS A 222 9.65 -9.00 10.44
N GLU A 223 8.63 -9.18 11.30
CA GLU A 223 7.64 -10.25 11.17
C GLU A 223 6.80 -10.11 9.88
N GLU A 224 6.43 -8.89 9.50
CA GLU A 224 5.82 -8.57 8.21
C GLU A 224 6.71 -9.05 7.05
N ASN A 225 7.99 -8.70 7.07
CA ASN A 225 8.93 -9.10 6.03
C ASN A 225 9.08 -10.63 5.95
N VAL A 226 9.18 -11.33 7.10
CA VAL A 226 9.23 -12.80 7.14
C VAL A 226 7.95 -13.41 6.57
N TYR A 227 6.78 -12.83 6.88
CA TYR A 227 5.50 -13.28 6.35
C TYR A 227 5.42 -13.14 4.83
N PHE A 228 5.69 -11.93 4.31
CA PHE A 228 5.56 -11.65 2.88
C PHE A 228 6.68 -12.26 2.04
N LEU A 229 7.85 -12.56 2.62
CA LEU A 229 8.90 -13.31 1.94
C LEU A 229 8.40 -14.67 1.44
N LYS A 230 7.64 -15.39 2.28
CA LYS A 230 7.03 -16.68 1.91
C LYS A 230 6.00 -16.53 0.79
N LYS A 231 5.23 -15.44 0.82
CA LYS A 231 4.21 -15.12 -0.18
C LYS A 231 4.80 -14.67 -1.53
N LEU A 232 5.89 -13.93 -1.51
CA LEU A 232 6.63 -13.55 -2.72
C LEU A 232 7.19 -14.79 -3.42
N LYS A 233 7.70 -15.75 -2.65
CA LYS A 233 8.18 -17.03 -3.19
C LYS A 233 7.11 -17.76 -4.00
N THR A 234 5.85 -17.80 -3.53
CA THR A 234 4.78 -18.45 -4.29
C THR A 234 4.50 -17.76 -5.62
N LEU A 235 4.61 -16.43 -5.70
CA LEU A 235 4.41 -15.69 -6.96
C LEU A 235 5.51 -15.94 -8.00
N ILE A 236 6.72 -16.28 -7.56
CA ILE A 236 7.84 -16.61 -8.45
C ILE A 236 7.65 -18.01 -9.05
N GLU A 237 7.12 -18.94 -8.25
CA GLU A 237 6.94 -20.35 -8.59
C GLU A 237 5.69 -20.64 -9.43
N GLU A 238 4.64 -19.81 -9.34
CA GLU A 238 3.39 -19.87 -10.16
C GLU A 238 3.62 -19.68 -11.66
#